data_AF-A0A2A5GIB9-F1
#
_entry.id   AF-A0A2A5GIB9-F1
#
_cell.length_a   1.000
_cell.length_b   1.000
_cell.length_c   1.000
_cell.angle_alpha   90.00
_cell.angle_beta   90.00
_cell.angle_gamma   90.00
#
_symmetry.space_group_name_H-M   'P 1'
#
loop_
_entity.id
_entity.type
_entity.pdbx_description
1 polymer ?
#
loop_
_entity_poly.entity_id
_entity_poly.type
_entity_poly.pdbx_seq_one_letter_code
_entity_poly.pdbx_strand_id
1 'polypeptide(L)'
;MALTKLTEEYLPTFIYIMDLIRNEEAYPDYKKIAKEGVGQDIEMSPRTIRRAFILREELGKSYLEKAIYIPTIKTLNALTAYYFDDTDVRFLAISTTHEKEIKLYFLKNKPLKSVVNEVFDSKVDKISLIKEQKRGIQDVLEELKEKSLEDFIGNIINERILAIKKKNNDDVLKEELIKYFEERIAVLEGKQKKASLLFRFLGSLGLFFINITALDDSREAYINDFLDDKEGLLDDDELMDLVT
;
A
#
# COMPACT_ATOMS: atom_id res chain seq x y z
N MET A 1 -19.95 7.80 -6.67
CA MET A 1 -19.68 6.34 -6.62
C MET A 1 -20.32 5.81 -5.35
N ALA A 2 -21.09 4.72 -5.37
CA ALA A 2 -21.80 4.26 -4.17
C ALA A 2 -20.82 3.65 -3.15
N LEU A 3 -20.88 4.09 -1.89
CA LEU A 3 -20.03 3.56 -0.82
C LEU A 3 -20.42 2.09 -0.53
N THR A 4 -19.50 1.15 -0.76
CA THR A 4 -19.72 -0.29 -0.50
C THR A 4 -19.07 -0.76 0.80
N LYS A 5 -18.04 -0.07 1.26
CA LYS A 5 -17.26 -0.34 2.48
C LYS A 5 -16.65 0.95 3.02
N LEU A 6 -16.19 0.92 4.27
CA LEU A 6 -15.50 2.05 4.90
C LEU A 6 -14.28 2.48 4.07
N THR A 7 -14.11 3.79 3.89
CA THR A 7 -12.94 4.43 3.28
C THR A 7 -12.33 5.43 4.27
N GLU A 8 -11.11 5.91 4.00
CA GLU A 8 -10.45 6.89 4.85
C GLU A 8 -11.28 8.18 5.00
N GLU A 9 -11.95 8.62 3.94
CA GLU A 9 -12.87 9.78 3.94
C GLU A 9 -13.92 9.69 5.07
N TYR A 10 -14.48 8.50 5.30
CA TYR A 10 -15.51 8.28 6.31
C TYR A 10 -14.98 7.70 7.64
N LEU A 11 -13.66 7.60 7.79
CA LEU A 11 -13.02 7.17 9.04
C LEU A 11 -13.44 8.01 10.26
N PRO A 12 -13.57 9.35 10.17
CA PRO A 12 -14.04 10.16 11.29
C PRO A 12 -15.41 9.72 11.81
N THR A 13 -16.37 9.49 10.91
CA THR A 13 -17.73 9.06 11.26
C THR A 13 -17.74 7.68 11.89
N PHE A 14 -16.93 6.76 11.34
CA PHE A 14 -16.79 5.42 11.90
C PHE A 14 -16.28 5.47 13.35
N ILE A 15 -15.20 6.21 13.60
CA ILE A 15 -14.63 6.34 14.96
C ILE A 15 -15.67 6.93 15.92
N TYR A 16 -16.35 7.99 15.50
CA TYR A 16 -17.38 8.63 16.30
C TYR A 16 -18.47 7.65 16.75
N ILE A 17 -19.10 6.94 15.81
CA ILE A 17 -20.19 5.99 16.14
C ILE A 17 -19.69 4.85 17.02
N MET A 18 -18.53 4.28 16.70
CA MET A 18 -17.98 3.15 17.46
C MET A 18 -17.68 3.54 18.92
N ASP A 19 -17.17 4.74 19.14
CA ASP A 19 -16.83 5.21 20.47
C ASP A 19 -18.08 5.63 21.26
N LEU A 20 -19.11 6.15 20.60
CA LEU A 20 -20.40 6.40 21.23
C LEU A 20 -21.03 5.09 21.76
N ILE A 21 -21.07 4.04 20.95
CA ILE A 21 -21.55 2.72 21.40
C ILE A 21 -20.73 2.20 22.59
N ARG A 22 -19.39 2.35 22.56
CA ARG A 22 -18.53 1.92 23.68
C ARG A 22 -18.71 2.73 24.96
N ASN A 23 -19.06 4.01 24.83
CA ASN A 23 -19.28 4.88 25.99
C ASN A 23 -20.59 4.53 26.71
N GLU A 24 -21.61 4.05 25.98
CA GLU A 24 -22.85 3.54 26.56
C GLU A 24 -22.71 2.10 27.05
N GLU A 25 -21.99 1.26 26.30
CA GLU A 25 -21.78 -0.15 26.60
C GLU A 25 -20.29 -0.49 26.66
N ALA A 26 -19.71 -0.49 27.87
CA ALA A 26 -18.29 -0.80 28.07
C ALA A 26 -17.88 -2.19 27.51
N TYR A 27 -18.84 -3.13 27.45
CA TYR A 27 -18.69 -4.44 26.82
C TYR A 27 -19.84 -4.67 25.83
N PRO A 28 -19.69 -4.23 24.56
CA PRO A 28 -20.76 -4.29 23.58
C PRO A 28 -21.22 -5.73 23.31
N ASP A 29 -22.53 -5.97 23.36
CA ASP A 29 -23.11 -7.26 22.97
C ASP A 29 -23.29 -7.31 21.44
N TYR A 30 -22.33 -7.94 20.77
CA TYR A 30 -22.33 -8.05 19.31
C TYR A 30 -23.55 -8.80 18.75
N LYS A 31 -24.19 -9.69 19.52
CA LYS A 31 -25.41 -10.38 19.08
C LYS A 31 -26.59 -9.44 19.12
N LYS A 32 -26.70 -8.64 20.20
CA LYS A 32 -27.71 -7.61 20.35
C LYS A 32 -27.61 -6.59 19.23
N ILE A 33 -26.43 -6.02 19.00
CA ILE A 33 -26.18 -5.04 17.92
C ILE A 33 -26.55 -5.62 16.54
N ALA A 34 -26.16 -6.87 16.27
CA ALA A 34 -26.46 -7.51 15.00
C ALA A 34 -27.95 -7.82 14.80
N LYS A 35 -28.74 -7.88 15.88
CA LYS A 35 -30.18 -8.14 15.84
C LYS A 35 -31.00 -6.85 15.78
N GLU A 36 -30.63 -5.86 16.58
CA GLU A 36 -31.38 -4.60 16.75
C GLU A 36 -30.98 -3.54 15.72
N GLY A 37 -29.72 -3.54 15.27
CA GLY A 37 -29.23 -2.59 14.26
C GLY A 37 -29.72 -2.87 12.83
N VAL A 38 -30.56 -3.87 12.61
CA VAL A 38 -31.01 -4.29 11.29
C VAL A 38 -32.53 -4.42 11.23
N GLY A 39 -33.12 -4.10 10.08
CA GLY A 39 -34.58 -4.27 9.87
C GLY A 39 -35.00 -5.75 9.95
N GLN A 40 -36.30 -5.99 10.14
CA GLN A 40 -36.89 -7.29 10.49
C GLN A 40 -36.53 -8.47 9.55
N ASP A 41 -36.07 -8.20 8.32
CA ASP A 41 -35.73 -9.21 7.30
C ASP A 41 -34.24 -9.27 6.92
N ILE A 42 -33.38 -8.56 7.65
CA ILE A 42 -31.96 -8.49 7.32
C ILE A 42 -31.15 -9.27 8.36
N GLU A 43 -30.49 -10.35 7.93
CA GLU A 43 -29.58 -11.08 8.81
C GLU A 43 -28.20 -10.42 8.84
N MET A 44 -27.67 -10.22 10.05
CA MET A 44 -26.29 -9.81 10.26
C MET A 44 -25.55 -10.74 11.21
N SER A 45 -24.33 -11.11 10.83
CA SER A 45 -23.48 -11.92 11.68
C SER A 45 -22.90 -11.09 12.84
N PRO A 46 -23.01 -11.55 14.10
CA PRO A 46 -22.32 -10.95 15.25
C PRO A 46 -20.79 -10.90 15.06
N ARG A 47 -20.23 -11.83 14.28
CA ARG A 47 -18.80 -11.83 13.93
C ARG A 47 -18.40 -10.61 13.11
N THR A 48 -19.28 -10.14 12.23
CA THR A 48 -19.05 -8.95 11.40
C THR A 48 -19.06 -7.69 12.25
N ILE A 49 -20.00 -7.58 13.19
CA ILE A 49 -20.01 -6.50 14.20
C ILE A 49 -18.72 -6.52 15.02
N ARG A 50 -18.36 -7.68 15.60
CA ARG A 50 -17.13 -7.83 16.38
C ARG A 50 -15.88 -7.38 15.60
N ARG A 51 -15.79 -7.71 14.31
CA ARG A 51 -14.68 -7.29 13.45
C ARG A 51 -14.57 -5.76 13.31
N ALA A 52 -15.70 -5.04 13.30
CA ALA A 52 -15.68 -3.58 13.31
C ALA A 52 -15.11 -3.02 14.63
N PHE A 53 -15.48 -3.60 15.77
CA PHE A 53 -14.89 -3.23 17.07
C PHE A 53 -13.40 -3.54 17.15
N ILE A 54 -12.96 -4.67 16.59
CA ILE A 54 -11.53 -5.00 16.45
C ILE A 54 -10.82 -3.93 15.62
N LEU A 55 -11.37 -3.53 14.45
CA LEU A 55 -10.77 -2.44 13.66
C LEU A 55 -10.62 -1.17 14.51
N ARG A 56 -11.65 -0.77 15.25
CA ARG A 56 -11.58 0.44 16.10
C ARG A 56 -10.53 0.31 17.21
N GLU A 57 -10.42 -0.84 17.85
CA GLU A 57 -9.36 -1.16 18.82
C GLU A 57 -7.97 -0.98 18.22
N GLU A 58 -7.74 -1.57 17.05
CA GLU A 58 -6.42 -1.58 16.40
C GLU A 58 -6.04 -0.19 15.89
N LEU A 59 -7.00 0.60 15.40
CA LEU A 59 -6.80 2.03 15.08
C LEU A 59 -6.37 2.88 16.28
N GLY A 60 -6.63 2.42 17.52
CA GLY A 60 -6.21 3.09 18.74
C GLY A 60 -4.77 2.78 19.17
N LYS A 61 -4.07 1.89 18.47
CA LYS A 61 -2.72 1.42 18.82
C LYS A 61 -1.64 2.15 18.01
N SER A 62 -0.38 1.87 18.35
CA SER A 62 0.79 2.34 17.60
C SER A 62 1.07 1.55 16.31
N TYR A 63 0.60 0.30 16.22
CA TYR A 63 0.73 -0.60 15.07
C TYR A 63 -0.43 -1.62 15.07
N LEU A 64 -0.67 -2.29 13.94
CA LEU A 64 -1.67 -3.35 13.83
C LEU A 64 -1.14 -4.68 14.39
N GLU A 65 -1.79 -5.20 15.43
CA GLU A 65 -1.51 -6.52 16.00
C GLU A 65 -2.36 -7.62 15.36
N LYS A 66 -3.51 -7.26 14.80
CA LYS A 66 -4.48 -8.21 14.25
C LYS A 66 -4.77 -7.92 12.79
N ALA A 67 -5.10 -8.97 12.05
CA ALA A 67 -5.64 -8.84 10.70
C ALA A 67 -6.95 -8.05 10.72
N ILE A 68 -7.00 -6.98 9.93
CA ILE A 68 -8.11 -6.02 9.91
C ILE A 68 -9.12 -6.36 8.82
N TYR A 69 -10.39 -6.24 9.17
CA TYR A 69 -11.50 -6.33 8.22
C TYR A 69 -12.16 -4.95 8.09
N ILE A 70 -12.20 -4.42 6.87
CA ILE A 70 -12.85 -3.14 6.59
C ILE A 70 -14.38 -3.35 6.57
N PRO A 71 -15.16 -2.69 7.45
CA PRO A 71 -16.60 -2.85 7.51
C PRO A 71 -17.29 -2.49 6.19
N THR A 72 -18.30 -3.28 5.81
CA THR A 72 -19.15 -2.97 4.66
C THR A 72 -20.15 -1.87 5.00
N ILE A 73 -20.74 -1.23 3.99
CA ILE A 73 -21.82 -0.25 4.20
C ILE A 73 -22.99 -0.83 5.00
N LYS A 74 -23.31 -2.11 4.82
CA LYS A 74 -24.35 -2.80 5.62
C LYS A 74 -23.98 -2.79 7.10
N THR A 75 -22.74 -3.15 7.41
CA THR A 75 -22.21 -3.15 8.79
C THR A 75 -22.22 -1.74 9.40
N LEU A 76 -21.79 -0.74 8.63
CA LEU A 76 -21.79 0.65 9.07
C LEU A 76 -23.22 1.15 9.36
N ASN A 77 -24.17 0.86 8.48
CA ASN A 77 -25.58 1.19 8.70
C ASN A 77 -26.13 0.49 9.95
N ALA A 78 -25.77 -0.76 10.19
CA ALA A 78 -26.29 -1.47 11.36
C ALA A 78 -25.76 -0.92 12.69
N LEU A 79 -24.48 -0.58 12.75
CA LEU A 79 -23.88 0.10 13.90
C LEU A 79 -24.55 1.46 14.14
N THR A 80 -24.81 2.20 13.06
CA THR A 80 -25.47 3.50 13.13
C THR A 80 -26.89 3.36 13.65
N ALA A 81 -27.69 2.50 13.02
CA ALA A 81 -29.07 2.24 13.40
C ALA A 81 -29.20 1.77 14.85
N TYR A 82 -28.28 0.91 15.29
CA TYR A 82 -28.24 0.45 16.68
C TYR A 82 -28.08 1.61 17.67
N TYR A 83 -27.10 2.48 17.43
CA TYR A 83 -26.82 3.59 18.35
C TYR A 83 -27.95 4.61 18.39
N PHE A 84 -28.58 4.90 17.25
CA PHE A 84 -29.68 5.85 17.16
C PHE A 84 -31.06 5.25 17.44
N ASP A 85 -31.14 3.95 17.75
CA ASP A 85 -32.39 3.19 17.95
C ASP A 85 -33.39 3.35 16.78
N ASP A 86 -32.87 3.41 15.55
CA ASP A 86 -33.68 3.59 14.33
C ASP A 86 -33.03 2.91 13.10
N THR A 87 -33.69 1.88 12.59
CA THR A 87 -33.23 1.08 11.45
C THR A 87 -33.23 1.81 10.10
N ASP A 88 -33.88 2.97 10.00
CA ASP A 88 -33.87 3.81 8.80
C ASP A 88 -32.70 4.78 8.76
N VAL A 89 -32.05 5.04 9.90
CA VAL A 89 -30.87 5.89 9.97
C VAL A 89 -29.70 5.22 9.26
N ARG A 90 -29.08 5.97 8.33
CA ARG A 90 -27.96 5.50 7.49
C ARG A 90 -26.66 6.20 7.87
N PHE A 91 -25.57 5.46 7.78
CA PHE A 91 -24.22 5.93 8.10
C PHE A 91 -23.83 7.21 7.33
N LEU A 92 -24.11 7.25 6.02
CA LEU A 92 -23.82 8.42 5.17
C LEU A 92 -24.69 9.65 5.50
N ALA A 93 -25.91 9.43 6.02
CA ALA A 93 -26.74 10.52 6.48
C ALA A 93 -26.10 11.16 7.73
N ILE A 94 -25.67 10.32 8.67
CA ILE A 94 -25.00 10.77 9.91
C ILE A 94 -23.69 11.51 9.63
N SER A 95 -22.87 11.05 8.66
CA SER A 95 -21.63 11.76 8.30
C SER A 95 -21.86 13.19 7.84
N THR A 96 -23.05 13.48 7.31
CA THR A 96 -23.44 14.81 6.82
C THR A 96 -24.17 15.61 7.90
N THR A 97 -25.15 15.01 8.58
CA THR A 97 -25.98 15.72 9.57
C THR A 97 -25.20 16.09 10.83
N HIS A 98 -24.21 15.29 11.22
CA HIS A 98 -23.40 15.51 12.43
C HIS A 98 -21.95 15.92 12.10
N GLU A 99 -21.69 16.42 10.88
CA GLU A 99 -20.34 16.67 10.36
C GLU A 99 -19.45 17.48 11.32
N LYS A 100 -20.00 18.55 11.92
CA LYS A 100 -19.24 19.41 12.85
C LYS A 100 -18.80 18.67 14.11
N GLU A 101 -19.70 17.91 14.72
CA GLU A 101 -19.42 17.13 15.93
C GLU A 101 -18.41 16.03 15.65
N ILE A 102 -18.58 15.32 14.54
CA ILE A 102 -17.68 14.27 14.07
C ILE A 102 -16.27 14.83 13.86
N LYS A 103 -16.13 15.99 13.20
CA LYS A 103 -14.83 16.63 12.98
C LYS A 103 -14.16 17.02 14.30
N LEU A 104 -14.90 17.63 15.22
CA LEU A 104 -14.37 18.02 16.53
C LEU A 104 -13.95 16.81 17.37
N TYR A 105 -14.74 15.74 17.32
CA TYR A 105 -14.41 14.49 18.00
C TYR A 105 -13.16 13.83 17.41
N PHE A 106 -13.07 13.78 16.09
CA PHE A 106 -11.96 13.16 15.39
C PHE A 106 -10.63 13.88 15.65
N LEU A 107 -10.62 15.22 15.78
CA LEU A 107 -9.41 15.96 16.14
C LEU A 107 -8.78 15.49 17.46
N LYS A 108 -9.59 15.02 18.41
CA LYS A 108 -9.13 14.54 19.72
C LYS A 108 -8.80 13.05 19.73
N ASN A 109 -9.39 12.28 18.81
CA ASN A 109 -9.33 10.81 18.78
C ASN A 109 -8.69 10.27 17.49
N LYS A 110 -7.90 11.11 16.81
CA LYS A 110 -7.30 10.79 15.51
C LYS A 110 -6.30 9.64 15.67
N PRO A 111 -6.44 8.54 14.91
CA PRO A 111 -5.43 7.49 14.84
C PRO A 111 -4.10 8.00 14.29
N LEU A 112 -3.00 7.29 14.58
CA LEU A 112 -1.71 7.55 13.93
C LEU A 112 -1.83 7.35 12.42
N LYS A 113 -1.25 8.27 11.65
CA LYS A 113 -1.31 8.21 10.18
C LYS A 113 -0.68 6.93 9.62
N SER A 114 0.39 6.40 10.25
CA SER A 114 0.98 5.12 9.90
C SER A 114 -0.03 3.96 9.95
N VAL A 115 -0.81 3.87 11.02
CA VAL A 115 -1.83 2.82 11.20
C VAL A 115 -3.00 3.00 10.23
N VAL A 116 -3.43 4.24 9.97
CA VAL A 116 -4.45 4.54 8.95
C VAL A 116 -3.98 4.08 7.58
N ASN A 117 -2.72 4.34 7.24
CA ASN A 117 -2.13 3.93 5.98
C ASN A 117 -2.07 2.40 5.88
N GLU A 118 -1.73 1.67 6.94
CA GLU A 118 -1.79 0.20 6.90
C GLU A 118 -3.20 -0.36 6.64
N VAL A 119 -4.25 0.33 7.12
CA VAL A 119 -5.66 -0.10 6.94
C VAL A 119 -6.23 0.30 5.57
N PHE A 120 -5.99 1.53 5.13
CA PHE A 120 -6.63 2.11 3.93
C PHE A 120 -5.66 2.29 2.76
N ASP A 121 -4.38 2.55 3.06
CA ASP A 121 -3.29 2.66 2.08
C ASP A 121 -2.53 1.33 1.92
N SER A 122 -3.25 0.24 1.64
CA SER A 122 -2.64 -0.86 0.84
C SER A 122 -2.29 -0.41 -0.60
N LYS A 123 -2.14 0.90 -0.81
CA LYS A 123 -2.25 1.64 -2.05
C LYS A 123 -1.25 2.80 -2.12
N VAL A 124 0.03 2.47 -2.15
CA VAL A 124 0.61 2.54 -3.49
C VAL A 124 0.17 1.22 -4.12
N ASP A 125 -0.86 1.27 -4.97
CA ASP A 125 -1.49 0.06 -5.51
C ASP A 125 -0.32 -0.79 -6.03
N LYS A 126 -0.09 -2.01 -5.53
CA LYS A 126 1.09 -2.80 -5.93
C LYS A 126 1.24 -2.85 -7.45
N ILE A 127 0.11 -2.80 -8.16
CA ILE A 127 0.04 -2.66 -9.60
C ILE A 127 0.51 -1.27 -10.08
N SER A 128 0.11 -0.17 -9.42
CA SER A 128 0.64 1.17 -9.67
C SER A 128 2.11 1.31 -9.32
N LEU A 129 2.60 0.74 -8.21
CA LEU A 129 4.02 0.74 -7.87
C LEU A 129 4.83 -0.01 -8.93
N ILE A 130 4.36 -1.17 -9.40
CA ILE A 130 4.98 -1.89 -10.52
C ILE A 130 4.98 -1.03 -11.78
N LYS A 131 3.89 -0.29 -12.07
CA LYS A 131 3.80 0.59 -13.23
C LYS A 131 4.74 1.79 -13.13
N GLU A 132 4.85 2.40 -11.96
CA GLU A 132 5.75 3.52 -11.68
C GLU A 132 7.19 3.07 -11.83
N GLN A 133 7.60 1.99 -11.16
CA GLN A 133 8.95 1.43 -11.30
C GLN A 133 9.28 1.01 -12.73
N LYS A 134 8.33 0.39 -13.44
CA LYS A 134 8.52 0.05 -14.84
C LYS A 134 8.75 1.31 -15.67
N ARG A 135 7.96 2.36 -15.45
CA ARG A 135 8.08 3.63 -16.16
C ARG A 135 9.42 4.30 -15.87
N GLY A 136 9.86 4.36 -14.61
CA GLY A 136 11.17 4.90 -14.25
C GLY A 136 12.32 4.20 -14.99
N ILE A 137 12.32 2.86 -15.01
CA ILE A 137 13.32 2.08 -15.76
C ILE A 137 13.20 2.31 -17.27
N GLN A 138 11.99 2.44 -17.81
CA GLN A 138 11.78 2.73 -19.24
C GLN A 138 12.34 4.10 -19.63
N ASP A 139 12.05 5.13 -18.82
CA ASP A 139 12.53 6.49 -19.06
C ASP A 139 14.08 6.52 -19.03
N VAL A 140 14.69 5.80 -18.08
CA VAL A 140 16.16 5.66 -17.97
C VAL A 140 16.76 4.86 -19.14
N LEU A 141 16.08 3.80 -19.59
CA LEU A 141 16.51 3.00 -20.74
C LEU A 141 16.47 3.80 -22.05
N GLU A 142 15.43 4.61 -22.24
CA GLU A 142 15.32 5.51 -23.39
C GLU A 142 16.47 6.53 -23.37
N GLU A 143 16.74 7.15 -22.21
CA GLU A 143 17.88 8.05 -22.04
C GLU A 143 19.23 7.38 -22.38
N LEU A 144 19.45 6.14 -21.91
CA LEU A 144 20.67 5.37 -22.19
C LEU A 144 20.82 5.06 -23.68
N LYS A 145 19.73 4.74 -24.38
CA LYS A 145 19.76 4.43 -25.82
C LYS A 145 20.10 5.66 -26.66
N GLU A 146 19.63 6.83 -26.27
CA GLU A 146 19.82 8.10 -27.00
C GLU A 146 21.18 8.78 -26.75
N LYS A 147 21.80 8.56 -25.58
CA LYS A 147 23.07 9.20 -25.18
C LYS A 147 24.28 8.28 -25.32
N SER A 148 25.48 8.85 -25.37
CA SER A 148 26.70 8.06 -25.13
C SER A 148 26.69 7.53 -23.69
N LEU A 149 27.43 6.44 -23.41
CA LEU A 149 27.52 5.91 -22.04
C LEU A 149 28.10 6.97 -21.08
N GLU A 150 29.07 7.74 -21.56
CA GLU A 150 29.74 8.79 -20.80
C GLU A 150 28.77 9.93 -20.44
N ASP A 151 27.94 10.38 -21.40
CA ASP A 151 26.93 11.41 -21.17
C ASP A 151 25.77 10.92 -20.29
N PHE A 152 25.44 9.62 -20.36
CA PHE A 152 24.39 9.01 -19.55
C PHE A 152 24.80 8.92 -18.07
N ILE A 153 26.02 8.45 -17.81
CA ILE A 153 26.57 8.32 -16.45
C ILE A 153 26.85 9.71 -15.87
N GLY A 154 27.32 10.66 -16.69
CA GLY A 154 27.52 12.05 -16.29
C GLY A 154 28.47 12.18 -15.09
N ASN A 155 28.00 12.78 -13.99
CA ASN A 155 28.76 12.91 -12.74
C ASN A 155 28.58 11.73 -11.77
N ILE A 156 27.80 10.71 -12.13
CA ILE A 156 27.67 9.45 -11.36
C ILE A 156 28.94 8.60 -11.64
N ILE A 157 30.11 9.21 -11.64
CA ILE A 157 31.38 8.51 -11.82
C ILE A 157 31.86 8.16 -10.42
N ASN A 158 31.42 6.99 -9.95
CA ASN A 158 32.03 6.35 -8.80
C ASN A 158 33.22 5.49 -9.27
N GLU A 159 34.14 5.18 -8.35
CA GLU A 159 35.36 4.40 -8.64
C GLU A 159 35.04 3.03 -9.24
N ARG A 160 33.87 2.46 -8.89
CA ARG A 160 33.35 1.17 -9.38
C ARG A 160 33.11 1.18 -10.90
N ILE A 161 32.46 2.22 -11.43
CA ILE A 161 32.23 2.36 -12.88
C ILE A 161 33.55 2.52 -13.63
N LEU A 162 34.49 3.29 -13.10
CA LEU A 162 35.80 3.49 -13.72
C LEU A 162 36.59 2.19 -13.81
N ALA A 163 36.53 1.35 -12.77
CA ALA A 163 37.17 0.04 -12.76
C ALA A 163 36.57 -0.91 -13.80
N ILE A 164 35.23 -0.94 -13.93
CA ILE A 164 34.56 -1.77 -14.94
C ILE A 164 34.84 -1.27 -16.36
N LYS A 165 34.85 0.06 -16.59
CA LYS A 165 35.25 0.67 -17.87
C LYS A 165 36.69 0.36 -18.27
N LYS A 166 37.61 0.14 -17.32
CA LYS A 166 38.98 -0.31 -17.64
C LYS A 166 39.00 -1.75 -18.16
N LYS A 167 38.05 -2.59 -17.73
CA LYS A 167 37.97 -4.02 -18.06
C LYS A 167 37.16 -4.29 -19.33
N ASN A 168 36.11 -3.51 -19.57
CA ASN A 168 35.20 -3.63 -20.70
C ASN A 168 35.21 -2.35 -21.55
N ASN A 169 35.14 -2.49 -22.88
CA ASN A 169 34.91 -1.33 -23.76
C ASN A 169 33.53 -0.69 -23.45
N ASP A 170 33.43 0.63 -23.56
CA ASP A 170 32.21 1.42 -23.28
C ASP A 170 30.99 0.91 -24.05
N ASP A 171 31.16 0.45 -25.29
CA ASP A 171 30.07 -0.12 -26.09
C ASP A 171 29.52 -1.42 -25.47
N VAL A 172 30.41 -2.28 -24.95
CA VAL A 172 30.03 -3.54 -24.31
C VAL A 172 29.31 -3.26 -22.99
N LEU A 173 29.84 -2.34 -22.17
CA LEU A 173 29.22 -1.98 -20.90
C LEU A 173 27.84 -1.35 -21.10
N LYS A 174 27.67 -0.54 -22.15
CA LYS A 174 26.38 0.03 -22.54
C LYS A 174 25.38 -1.05 -22.95
N GLU A 175 25.77 -2.01 -23.77
CA GLU A 175 24.91 -3.13 -24.17
C GLU A 175 24.48 -3.99 -22.98
N GLU A 176 25.39 -4.26 -22.05
CA GLU A 176 25.08 -5.00 -20.82
C GLU A 176 24.08 -4.25 -19.93
N LEU A 177 24.24 -2.93 -19.79
CA LEU A 177 23.34 -2.09 -19.00
C LEU A 177 21.95 -2.00 -19.65
N ILE A 178 21.88 -1.90 -20.99
CA ILE A 178 20.62 -1.98 -21.74
C ILE A 178 19.92 -3.31 -21.46
N LYS A 179 20.64 -4.42 -21.58
CA LYS A 179 20.09 -5.77 -21.36
C LYS A 179 19.58 -5.93 -19.93
N TYR A 180 20.33 -5.43 -18.96
CA TYR A 180 19.93 -5.42 -17.56
C TYR A 180 18.58 -4.70 -17.33
N PHE A 181 18.42 -3.49 -17.89
CA PHE A 181 17.15 -2.77 -17.78
C PHE A 181 16.00 -3.47 -18.51
N GLU A 182 16.25 -4.06 -19.68
CA GLU A 182 15.26 -4.83 -20.44
C GLU A 182 14.78 -6.07 -19.66
N GLU A 183 15.69 -6.82 -19.03
CA GLU A 183 15.36 -7.97 -18.17
C GLU A 183 14.52 -7.55 -16.96
N ARG A 184 14.86 -6.42 -16.32
CA ARG A 184 14.14 -5.91 -15.17
C ARG A 184 12.73 -5.44 -15.53
N ILE A 185 12.56 -4.78 -16.68
CA ILE A 185 11.25 -4.46 -17.25
C ILE A 185 10.44 -5.74 -17.47
N ALA A 186 11.02 -6.79 -18.07
CA ALA A 186 10.33 -8.05 -18.31
C ALA A 186 9.86 -8.73 -16.99
N VAL A 187 10.69 -8.69 -15.94
CA VAL A 187 10.33 -9.17 -14.60
C VAL A 187 9.15 -8.38 -14.03
N LEU A 188 9.18 -7.05 -14.12
CA LEU A 188 8.10 -6.19 -13.67
C LEU A 188 6.81 -6.43 -14.45
N GLU A 189 6.87 -6.64 -15.76
CA GLU A 189 5.71 -7.02 -16.56
C GLU A 189 5.10 -8.36 -16.14
N GLY A 190 5.93 -9.36 -15.85
CA GLY A 190 5.50 -10.64 -15.30
C GLY A 190 4.78 -10.47 -13.96
N LYS A 191 5.36 -9.67 -13.06
CA LYS A 191 4.75 -9.32 -11.76
C LYS A 191 3.44 -8.56 -11.95
N GLN A 192 3.36 -7.62 -12.88
CA GLN A 192 2.15 -6.84 -13.19
C GLN A 192 1.01 -7.75 -13.67
N LYS A 193 1.29 -8.65 -14.61
CA LYS A 193 0.31 -9.62 -15.14
C LYS A 193 -0.20 -10.53 -14.03
N LYS A 194 0.71 -11.08 -13.21
CA LYS A 194 0.36 -11.93 -12.06
C LYS A 194 -0.45 -11.16 -11.02
N ALA A 195 -0.06 -9.95 -10.66
CA ALA A 195 -0.77 -9.10 -9.71
C ALA A 195 -2.18 -8.76 -10.19
N SER A 196 -2.33 -8.41 -11.46
CA SER A 196 -3.63 -8.11 -12.08
C SER A 196 -4.54 -9.35 -12.09
N LEU A 197 -3.99 -10.52 -12.38
CA LEU A 197 -4.72 -11.77 -12.39
C LEU A 197 -5.17 -12.19 -10.97
N LEU A 198 -4.25 -12.15 -10.00
CA LEU A 198 -4.56 -12.44 -8.60
C LEU A 198 -5.54 -11.45 -8.01
N PHE A 199 -5.44 -10.16 -8.35
CA PHE A 199 -6.40 -9.16 -7.95
C PHE A 199 -7.80 -9.43 -8.52
N ARG A 200 -7.88 -9.83 -9.80
CA ARG A 200 -9.16 -10.18 -10.43
C ARG A 200 -9.85 -11.36 -9.76
N PHE A 201 -9.10 -12.37 -9.31
CA PHE A 201 -9.65 -13.60 -8.73
C PHE A 201 -9.81 -13.57 -7.21
N LEU A 202 -8.92 -12.89 -6.49
CA LEU A 202 -8.83 -12.93 -5.01
C LEU A 202 -8.95 -11.53 -4.38
N GLY A 203 -9.18 -10.48 -5.17
CA GLY A 203 -9.21 -9.09 -4.69
C GLY A 203 -7.88 -8.67 -4.07
N SER A 204 -7.93 -7.83 -3.04
CA SER A 204 -6.73 -7.36 -2.33
C SER A 204 -5.95 -8.49 -1.63
N LEU A 205 -6.58 -9.63 -1.31
CA LEU A 205 -5.88 -10.79 -0.72
C LEU A 205 -4.88 -11.39 -1.71
N GLY A 206 -5.18 -11.36 -3.01
CA GLY A 206 -4.28 -11.84 -4.05
C GLY A 206 -2.97 -11.06 -4.16
N LEU A 207 -2.99 -9.78 -3.78
CA LEU A 207 -1.83 -8.90 -3.84
C LEU A 207 -0.81 -9.14 -2.71
N PHE A 208 -1.18 -9.86 -1.65
CA PHE A 208 -0.21 -10.27 -0.60
C PHE A 208 0.86 -11.22 -1.14
N PHE A 209 0.54 -12.04 -2.14
CA PHE A 209 1.46 -13.01 -2.74
C PHE A 209 2.39 -12.42 -3.81
N ILE A 210 2.31 -11.11 -4.04
CA ILE A 210 3.19 -10.38 -4.95
C ILE A 210 4.24 -9.65 -4.10
N ASN A 211 5.49 -10.09 -4.19
CA ASN A 211 6.61 -9.40 -3.58
C ASN A 211 7.09 -8.24 -4.48
N ILE A 212 6.92 -7.02 -3.99
CA ILE A 212 7.44 -5.78 -4.59
C ILE A 212 8.14 -5.03 -3.48
N THR A 213 9.44 -4.87 -3.65
CA THR A 213 10.25 -3.97 -2.84
C THR A 213 10.07 -2.58 -3.41
N ALA A 214 9.82 -1.59 -2.56
CA ALA A 214 9.96 -0.20 -2.96
C ALA A 214 11.46 0.02 -3.24
N LEU A 215 11.80 0.23 -4.50
CA LEU A 215 13.13 0.66 -4.92
C LEU A 215 13.15 2.17 -4.98
N ASP A 216 14.31 2.75 -4.68
CA ASP A 216 14.57 4.16 -5.01
C ASP A 216 14.52 4.31 -6.53
N ASP A 217 13.64 5.17 -7.02
CA ASP A 217 13.38 5.41 -8.45
C ASP A 217 14.30 6.51 -8.97
N SER A 218 15.60 6.30 -8.76
CA SER A 218 16.66 7.21 -9.17
C SER A 218 17.61 6.52 -10.14
N ARG A 219 18.07 7.26 -11.15
CA ARG A 219 19.06 6.78 -12.12
C ARG A 219 20.31 6.23 -11.44
N GLU A 220 20.74 6.87 -10.35
CA GLU A 220 21.88 6.44 -9.53
C GLU A 220 21.62 5.10 -8.83
N ALA A 221 20.44 4.90 -8.26
CA ALA A 221 20.08 3.62 -7.64
C ALA A 221 20.07 2.48 -8.67
N TYR A 222 19.55 2.73 -9.87
CA TYR A 222 19.53 1.72 -10.95
C TYR A 222 20.93 1.35 -11.44
N ILE A 223 21.83 2.32 -11.54
CA ILE A 223 23.22 2.07 -11.91
C ILE A 223 23.93 1.31 -10.79
N ASN A 224 23.77 1.72 -9.52
CA ASN A 224 24.41 1.03 -8.39
C ASN A 224 23.94 -0.42 -8.26
N ASP A 225 22.65 -0.71 -8.47
CA ASP A 225 22.13 -2.08 -8.42
C ASP A 225 22.68 -2.96 -9.56
N PHE A 226 22.92 -2.39 -10.74
CA PHE A 226 23.64 -3.07 -11.82
C PHE A 226 25.10 -3.37 -11.43
N LEU A 227 25.78 -2.43 -10.78
CA LEU A 227 27.17 -2.60 -10.34
C LEU A 227 27.29 -3.65 -9.23
N ASP A 228 26.36 -3.68 -8.29
CA ASP A 228 26.30 -4.69 -7.23
C ASP A 228 26.17 -6.11 -7.83
N ASP A 229 25.33 -6.28 -8.86
CA ASP A 229 25.19 -7.55 -9.59
C ASP A 229 26.47 -7.94 -10.36
N LYS A 230 27.29 -6.96 -10.76
CA LYS A 230 28.57 -7.19 -11.46
C LYS A 230 29.74 -7.43 -10.50
N GLU A 231 29.75 -6.83 -9.33
CA GLU A 231 30.80 -7.03 -8.32
C GLU A 231 30.72 -8.39 -7.65
N GLY A 232 29.52 -8.97 -7.53
CA GLY A 232 29.37 -10.37 -7.10
C GLY A 232 29.98 -11.41 -8.04
N LEU A 233 30.52 -10.99 -9.19
CA LEU A 233 31.20 -11.81 -10.19
C LEU A 233 32.72 -11.52 -10.29
N LEU A 234 33.27 -10.65 -9.44
CA LEU A 234 34.71 -10.35 -9.37
C LEU A 234 35.37 -11.26 -8.32
N ASP A 235 36.56 -11.78 -8.61
CA ASP A 235 37.34 -12.57 -7.65
C ASP A 235 37.89 -11.68 -6.51
N ASP A 236 38.15 -12.26 -5.32
CA ASP A 236 38.60 -11.55 -4.10
C ASP A 236 39.84 -10.66 -4.31
N ASP A 237 40.73 -11.03 -5.23
CA ASP A 237 41.91 -10.24 -5.59
C ASP A 237 41.54 -8.96 -6.38
N GLU A 238 40.44 -8.97 -7.12
CA GLU A 238 39.94 -7.83 -7.91
C GLU A 238 39.10 -6.85 -7.07
N LEU A 239 38.48 -7.33 -5.99
CA LEU A 239 37.80 -6.49 -4.99
C LEU A 239 38.78 -5.64 -4.17
N MET A 240 40.00 -6.14 -3.94
CA MET A 240 41.03 -5.41 -3.20
C MET A 240 41.55 -4.19 -3.97
N ASP A 241 41.64 -4.26 -5.31
CA ASP A 241 42.04 -3.14 -6.18
C ASP A 241 40.96 -2.04 -6.30
N LEU A 242 39.71 -2.31 -5.91
CA LEU A 242 38.61 -1.33 -5.87
C LEU A 242 38.59 -0.48 -4.60
N VAL A 243 39.31 -0.90 -3.55
CA VAL A 243 39.31 -0.27 -2.21
C VAL A 243 40.59 0.55 -1.95
N THR A 244 41.55 0.51 -2.86
CA THR A 244 42.83 1.26 -2.82
C THR A 244 42.90 2.35 -3.88
#